data_AF-A0A7W0QFJ8-F1
#
_entry.id   AF-A0A7W0QFJ8-F1
#
_cell.length_a   1.000
_cell.length_b   1.000
_cell.length_c   1.000
_cell.angle_alpha   90.00
_cell.angle_beta   90.00
_cell.angle_gamma   90.00
#
_symmetry.space_group_name_H-M   'P 1'
#
loop_
_entity.id
_entity.type
_entity.pdbx_description
1 polymer ?
#
loop_
_entity_poly.entity_id
_entity_poly.type
_entity_poly.pdbx_seq_one_letter_code
_entity_poly.pdbx_strand_id
1 'polypeptide(L)' 'MRSTQKVTLDAEILAEGASSGEPVSYAEAKEIALLRQELRACWDRHDRTAAHAALARMAKVAGNDNELAAEVRRWACRFG' A
#
# COMPACT_ATOMS: atom_id res chain seq x y z
N MET A 1 44.70 12.16 22.94
CA MET A 1 44.14 12.08 21.57
C MET A 1 43.29 10.81 21.53
N ARG A 2 41.97 10.89 21.79
CA ARG A 2 40.85 10.82 20.80
C ARG A 2 41.15 9.76 19.70
N SER A 3 40.38 8.68 19.50
CA SER A 3 38.93 8.53 19.61
C SER A 3 38.54 7.06 19.77
N THR A 4 37.86 6.73 20.87
CA THR A 4 36.92 5.62 21.01
C THR A 4 35.63 5.95 20.27
N GLN A 5 35.68 6.02 18.94
CA GLN A 5 34.54 6.45 18.14
C GLN A 5 34.51 5.74 16.79
N LYS A 6 34.33 4.41 16.82
CA LYS A 6 34.08 3.64 15.59
C LYS A 6 33.30 2.35 15.81
N VAL A 7 32.43 2.30 16.83
CA VAL A 7 31.59 1.11 17.12
C VAL A 7 30.10 1.46 17.23
N THR A 8 29.70 2.70 16.90
CA THR A 8 28.32 3.15 17.14
C THR A 8 27.72 3.98 16.02
N LEU A 9 28.16 3.80 14.76
CA LEU A 9 27.57 4.53 13.64
C LEU A 9 26.68 3.69 12.72
N ASP A 10 26.72 2.36 12.82
CA ASP A 10 25.91 1.49 11.96
C ASP A 10 24.53 1.16 12.57
N ALA A 11 24.26 1.58 13.81
CA ALA A 11 22.99 1.33 14.50
C ALA A 11 22.00 2.50 14.43
N GLU A 12 22.45 3.73 14.15
CA GLU A 12 21.57 4.92 14.15
C GLU A 12 20.95 5.21 12.78
N ILE A 13 21.53 4.69 11.69
CA ILE A 13 21.06 4.98 10.31
C ILE A 13 19.83 4.13 9.91
N LEU A 14 19.44 3.13 10.70
CA LEU A 14 18.27 2.29 10.41
C LEU A 14 16.96 2.76 11.10
N ALA A 15 16.97 3.87 11.85
CA ALA A 15 15.83 4.29 12.65
C ALA A 15 15.08 5.54 12.14
N GLU A 16 15.65 6.34 11.24
CA GLU A 16 14.98 7.56 10.73
C GLU A 16 14.37 7.32 9.33
N GLY A 17 13.21 6.68 9.33
CA GLY A 17 12.46 6.40 8.10
C GLY A 17 11.44 5.28 8.22
N ALA A 18 11.26 4.71 9.41
CA ALA A 18 10.13 3.84 9.68
C ALA A 18 8.84 4.68 9.69
N SER A 19 8.27 4.90 8.51
CA SER A 19 6.82 4.93 8.40
C SER A 19 6.36 3.64 9.07
N SER A 20 5.83 3.75 10.29
CA SER A 20 5.26 2.63 11.03
C SER A 20 3.98 2.16 10.35
N GLY A 21 4.07 1.72 9.10
CA GLY A 21 3.10 0.84 8.48
C GLY A 21 3.49 -0.56 8.92
N GLU A 22 2.68 -1.15 9.80
CA GLU A 22 2.80 -2.59 10.03
C GLU A 22 2.76 -3.30 8.67
N PRO A 23 3.64 -4.26 8.41
CA PRO A 23 3.62 -4.99 7.16
C PRO A 23 2.24 -5.61 6.99
N VAL A 24 1.61 -5.34 5.85
CA VAL A 24 0.32 -5.92 5.47
C VAL A 24 0.36 -7.42 5.73
N SER A 25 -0.62 -7.94 6.49
CA SER A 25 -0.65 -9.38 6.79
C SER A 25 -0.77 -10.18 5.49
N TYR A 26 -0.34 -11.44 5.49
CA TYR A 26 -0.45 -12.28 4.30
C TYR A 26 -1.90 -12.38 3.77
N ALA A 27 -2.88 -12.38 4.69
CA ALA A 27 -4.29 -12.39 4.33
C ALA A 27 -4.70 -11.11 3.60
N GLU A 28 -4.31 -9.95 4.12
CA GLU A 28 -4.59 -8.65 3.49
C GLU A 28 -3.83 -8.49 2.18
N ALA A 29 -2.57 -8.92 2.10
CA ALA A 29 -1.77 -8.87 0.88
C ALA A 29 -2.40 -9.71 -0.24
N LYS A 30 -2.93 -10.89 0.12
CA LYS A 30 -3.71 -11.73 -0.80
C LYS A 30 -5.01 -11.05 -1.24
N GLU A 31 -5.74 -10.42 -0.32
CA GLU A 31 -6.97 -9.69 -0.66
C GLU A 31 -6.68 -8.52 -1.62
N ILE A 32 -5.63 -7.74 -1.36
CA ILE A 32 -5.20 -6.65 -2.25
C ILE A 32 -4.86 -7.18 -3.64
N ALA A 33 -4.13 -8.29 -3.74
CA ALA A 33 -3.80 -8.89 -5.03
C ALA A 33 -5.05 -9.31 -5.83
N LEU A 34 -6.05 -9.89 -5.15
CA LEU A 34 -7.34 -10.25 -5.77
C LEU A 34 -8.12 -9.01 -6.21
N LEU A 35 -8.19 -7.98 -5.38
CA LEU A 35 -8.88 -6.72 -5.71
C LEU A 35 -8.23 -6.03 -6.91
N ARG A 36 -6.89 -6.05 -7.03
CA ARG A 36 -6.19 -5.53 -8.23
C ARG A 36 -6.56 -6.28 -9.51
N GLN A 37 -6.70 -7.60 -9.44
CA GLN A 37 -7.15 -8.41 -10.57
C GLN A 37 -8.61 -8.11 -10.94
N GLU A 38 -9.48 -7.97 -9.94
CA GLU A 38 -10.89 -7.62 -10.13
C GLU A 38 -11.05 -6.24 -10.77
N LEU A 39 -10.30 -5.23 -10.31
CA LEU A 39 -10.30 -3.89 -10.89
C LEU A 39 -9.87 -3.90 -12.36
N ARG A 40 -8.85 -4.69 -12.71
CA ARG A 40 -8.44 -4.85 -14.11
C ARG A 40 -9.53 -5.51 -14.95
N ALA A 41 -10.16 -6.57 -14.44
CA ALA A 41 -11.28 -7.21 -15.14
C ALA A 41 -12.49 -6.26 -15.30
N CYS A 42 -12.76 -5.42 -14.31
CA CYS A 42 -13.82 -4.41 -14.39
C CYS A 42 -13.49 -3.33 -15.43
N TRP A 43 -12.22 -2.93 -15.53
CA TRP A 43 -11.74 -2.01 -16.55
C TRP A 43 -11.96 -2.56 -17.95
N ASP A 44 -11.55 -3.81 -18.19
CA ASP A 44 -11.69 -4.47 -19.49
C ASP A 44 -13.16 -4.64 -19.91
N ARG A 45 -14.06 -4.82 -18.94
CA ARG A 45 -15.51 -4.95 -19.18
C ARG A 45 -16.28 -3.63 -19.12
N HIS A 46 -15.62 -2.50 -18.86
CA HIS A 46 -16.25 -1.21 -18.57
C HIS A 46 -17.32 -1.27 -17.46
N ASP A 47 -17.17 -2.18 -16.49
CA ASP A 47 -18.10 -2.37 -15.39
C ASP A 47 -17.76 -1.43 -14.22
N ARG A 48 -18.33 -0.23 -14.25
CA ARG A 48 -18.11 0.80 -13.23
C ARG A 48 -18.69 0.43 -11.88
N THR A 49 -19.79 -0.29 -11.84
CA THR A 49 -20.46 -0.67 -10.59
C THR A 49 -19.60 -1.65 -9.80
N ALA A 50 -19.11 -2.70 -10.46
CA ALA A 50 -18.20 -3.66 -9.84
C ALA A 50 -16.87 -3.00 -9.46
N ALA A 51 -16.35 -2.09 -10.28
CA ALA A 51 -15.14 -1.34 -9.97
C ALA A 51 -15.27 -0.50 -8.69
N HIS A 52 -16.39 0.21 -8.50
CA HIS A 52 -16.64 0.98 -7.28
C HIS A 52 -16.71 0.09 -6.03
N ALA A 53 -17.33 -1.09 -6.13
CA ALA A 53 -17.37 -2.05 -5.03
C ALA A 53 -15.95 -2.56 -4.67
N ALA A 54 -15.14 -2.90 -5.67
CA ALA A 54 -13.75 -3.32 -5.46
C ALA A 54 -12.88 -2.19 -4.86
N LEU A 55 -13.07 -0.95 -5.31
CA LEU A 55 -12.37 0.22 -4.75
C LEU A 55 -12.72 0.49 -3.29
N ALA A 56 -13.99 0.37 -2.92
CA ALA A 56 -14.43 0.54 -1.53
C ALA A 56 -13.78 -0.52 -0.61
N ARG A 57 -13.66 -1.76 -1.07
CA ARG A 57 -12.97 -2.84 -0.34
C ARG A 57 -11.47 -2.56 -0.23
N MET A 58 -10.85 -2.14 -1.32
CA MET A 58 -9.42 -1.82 -1.35
C MET A 58 -9.08 -0.64 -0.43
N ALA A 59 -9.95 0.38 -0.35
CA ALA A 59 -9.81 1.49 0.58
C ALA A 59 -9.89 1.05 2.05
N LYS A 60 -10.74 0.06 2.37
CA LYS A 60 -10.84 -0.49 3.71
C LYS A 60 -9.57 -1.23 4.13
N VAL A 61 -8.98 -2.01 3.21
CA VAL A 61 -7.74 -2.76 3.47
C VAL A 61 -6.52 -1.82 3.48
N ALA A 62 -6.56 -0.70 2.75
CA ALA A 62 -5.48 0.28 2.74
C ALA A 62 -5.20 0.86 4.12
N GLY A 63 -6.23 1.07 4.96
CA GLY A 63 -6.03 1.65 6.28
C GLY A 63 -5.21 2.95 6.20
N ASN A 64 -4.02 2.94 6.82
CA ASN A 64 -3.06 4.06 6.82
C ASN A 64 -1.92 3.93 5.79
N ASP A 65 -1.96 2.90 4.93
CA ASP A 65 -0.99 2.72 3.85
C ASP A 65 -1.21 3.80 2.77
N ASN A 66 -0.32 4.78 2.76
CA ASN A 66 -0.38 5.91 1.84
C ASN A 66 -0.18 5.48 0.37
N GLU A 67 0.60 4.43 0.12
CA GLU A 67 0.84 3.92 -1.23
C GLU A 67 -0.41 3.24 -1.79
N LEU A 68 -1.06 2.43 -0.97
CA LEU A 68 -2.30 1.76 -1.34
C LEU A 68 -3.45 2.77 -1.49
N ALA A 69 -3.54 3.76 -0.60
CA ALA A 69 -4.50 4.85 -0.74
C ALA A 69 -4.28 5.64 -2.04
N ALA A 70 -3.03 5.88 -2.45
CA ALA A 70 -2.73 6.51 -3.73
C ALA A 70 -3.14 5.62 -4.92
N GLU A 71 -3.00 4.30 -4.82
CA GLU A 71 -3.48 3.38 -5.84
C GLU A 71 -5.00 3.41 -5.99
N VAL A 72 -5.75 3.38 -4.89
CA VAL A 72 -7.22 3.51 -4.91
C VAL A 72 -7.64 4.78 -5.63
N ARG A 73 -7.00 5.92 -5.32
CA ARG A 73 -7.27 7.19 -6.02
C ARG A 73 -7.01 7.12 -7.51
N ARG A 74 -5.89 6.53 -7.94
CA ARG A 74 -5.56 6.37 -9.37
C ARG A 74 -6.61 5.55 -10.11
N TRP A 75 -7.11 4.48 -9.49
CA TRP A 75 -8.18 3.68 -10.08
C TRP A 75 -9.52 4.41 -10.11
N ALA A 76 -9.88 5.11 -9.03
CA ALA A 76 -11.09 5.92 -8.99
C ALA A 76 -11.12 6.96 -10.12
N CYS A 77 -10.00 7.64 -10.39
CA CYS A 77 -9.91 8.57 -11.52
C CYS A 77 -10.08 7.91 -12.90
N ARG A 78 -9.78 6.61 -13.03
CA ARG A 78 -10.00 5.89 -14.30
C ARG A 78 -11.47 5.58 -14.52
N PHE A 79 -12.21 5.21 -13.47
CA PHE A 79 -13.62 4.84 -13.56
C PHE A 79 -14.61 6.00 -13.42
N GLY A 80 -14.12 7.18 -13.03
CA GLY A 80 -14.88 8.43 -12.89
C GLY A 80 -15.53 8.92 -14.18
#